data_AF-A0A1I1C2D2-F1
#
_entry.id   AF-A0A1I1C2D2-F1
#
_cell.length_a   1.000
_cell.length_b   1.000
_cell.length_c   1.000
_cell.angle_alpha   90.00
_cell.angle_beta   90.00
_cell.angle_gamma   90.00
#
_symmetry.space_group_name_H-M   'P 1'
#
loop_
_entity.id
_entity.type
_entity.pdbx_description
1 polymer ?
#
loop_
_entity_poly.entity_id
_entity_poly.type
_entity_poly.pdbx_seq_one_letter_code
_entity_poly.pdbx_strand_id
1 'polypeptide(L)'
;MKAPKVWFFTILAFFTSCGSSEINDGNHSTTVDRSIVLEMESELSELNDEIIHLKDHFEFFLANRDSLLKFADVGKYSFDGPFSTNTPKNSQKLSSVVILNTTPDYDAAMNNVLITNGMDSLFNQTFENYSFVAQVYFNAKDQVSRVYPAYDANSLLTPDLDLTTFNFYYEGDFQHNPTKGPVWIPDVYIDPAGRGWILSLIHPVLEDGELYAVLGIDITVDEIISRYIESKEGEYLIVNGKGDIVGGKAAAIEALSFPPLLNHVYIETILADNFRISDYNLFNSKNREVREMALSIILKKENHFFFKDEFSPKAAYAVPFTFLDWYLIEIETKTL
;
A
#
# COMPACT_ATOMS: atom_id res chain seq x y z
N MET A 1 60.18 -78.72 -15.67
CA MET A 1 59.69 -77.43 -16.21
C MET A 1 58.40 -77.06 -15.50
N LYS A 2 58.38 -75.85 -14.92
CA LYS A 2 57.28 -75.09 -14.31
C LYS A 2 56.72 -75.52 -12.94
N ALA A 3 56.70 -74.51 -12.07
CA ALA A 3 56.47 -74.41 -10.63
C ALA A 3 54.99 -74.50 -10.20
N PRO A 4 54.67 -74.64 -8.90
CA PRO A 4 53.30 -74.78 -8.42
C PRO A 4 52.57 -73.42 -8.36
N LYS A 5 51.25 -73.46 -8.55
CA LYS A 5 50.35 -72.31 -8.38
C LYS A 5 50.12 -72.07 -6.88
N VAL A 6 50.49 -70.89 -6.39
CA VAL A 6 50.09 -70.38 -5.08
C VAL A 6 48.74 -69.68 -5.24
N TRP A 7 47.78 -70.04 -4.39
CA TRP A 7 46.43 -69.48 -4.35
C TRP A 7 46.41 -68.37 -3.28
N PHE A 8 46.24 -67.12 -3.69
CA PHE A 8 46.03 -66.01 -2.75
C PHE A 8 44.52 -65.84 -2.53
N PHE A 9 44.07 -66.12 -1.31
CA PHE A 9 42.73 -65.79 -0.81
C PHE A 9 42.77 -64.38 -0.23
N THR A 10 42.17 -63.40 -0.90
CA THR A 10 41.99 -62.06 -0.35
C THR A 10 40.67 -62.03 0.43
N ILE A 11 40.76 -62.04 1.75
CA ILE A 11 39.63 -61.81 2.65
C ILE A 11 39.37 -60.30 2.68
N LEU A 12 38.24 -59.86 2.11
CA LEU A 12 37.78 -58.48 2.20
C LEU A 12 36.95 -58.35 3.48
N ALA A 13 37.52 -57.74 4.53
CA ALA A 13 36.81 -57.42 5.76
C ALA A 13 35.91 -56.20 5.54
N PHE A 14 34.59 -56.40 5.56
CA PHE A 14 33.62 -55.32 5.65
C PHE A 14 33.59 -54.82 7.10
N PHE A 15 34.14 -53.62 7.35
CA PHE A 15 33.87 -52.89 8.57
C PHE A 15 32.47 -52.28 8.48
N THR A 16 31.54 -52.83 9.26
CA THR A 16 30.24 -52.21 9.52
C THR A 16 30.46 -50.98 10.39
N SER A 17 30.46 -49.80 9.78
CA SER A 17 30.31 -48.55 10.51
C SER A 17 28.85 -48.41 10.91
N CYS A 18 28.58 -48.47 12.22
CA CYS A 18 27.31 -48.14 12.80
C CYS A 18 27.15 -46.61 12.73
N GLY A 19 26.52 -46.13 11.66
CA GLY A 19 26.09 -44.74 11.56
C GLY A 19 24.95 -44.52 12.55
N SER A 20 25.17 -43.63 13.51
CA SER A 20 24.14 -43.06 14.38
C SER A 20 22.99 -42.55 13.51
N SER A 21 21.78 -42.98 13.87
CA SER A 21 20.53 -42.45 13.31
C SER A 21 20.47 -40.94 13.52
N GLU A 22 20.76 -40.19 12.46
CA GLU A 22 20.34 -38.80 12.37
C GLU A 22 18.82 -38.79 12.46
N ILE A 23 18.32 -38.18 13.53
CA ILE A 23 16.94 -37.76 13.63
C ILE A 23 16.75 -36.76 12.49
N ASN A 24 15.84 -37.12 11.59
CA ASN A 24 15.46 -36.35 10.43
C ASN A 24 14.75 -35.08 10.95
N ASP A 25 15.52 -34.05 11.30
CA ASP A 25 14.99 -32.70 11.50
C ASP A 25 14.33 -32.31 10.19
N GLY A 26 13.03 -32.03 10.27
CA GLY A 26 12.21 -31.68 9.13
C GLY A 26 12.90 -30.60 8.32
N ASN A 27 13.07 -30.88 7.03
CA ASN A 27 13.61 -29.96 6.04
C ASN A 27 12.62 -28.79 5.87
N HIS A 28 12.58 -27.88 6.86
CA HIS A 28 11.84 -26.64 6.75
C HIS A 28 12.55 -25.81 5.69
N SER A 29 11.85 -25.58 4.57
CA SER A 29 12.36 -24.78 3.47
C SER A 29 12.75 -23.41 4.02
N THR A 30 14.01 -23.01 3.88
CA THR A 30 14.48 -21.66 4.26
C THR A 30 13.97 -20.57 3.31
N THR A 31 12.86 -20.84 2.62
CA THR A 31 12.28 -20.00 1.57
C THR A 31 10.83 -19.71 1.93
N VAL A 32 10.53 -18.45 2.23
CA VAL A 32 9.16 -17.94 2.33
C VAL A 32 8.46 -18.14 1.00
N ASP A 33 7.18 -18.49 1.07
CA ASP A 33 6.31 -18.46 -0.09
C ASP A 33 6.20 -17.03 -0.66
N ARG A 34 6.67 -16.84 -1.90
CA ARG A 34 6.60 -15.56 -2.60
C ARG A 34 5.23 -15.30 -3.23
N SER A 35 4.29 -16.23 -3.15
CA SER A 35 2.97 -16.13 -3.78
C SER A 35 2.23 -14.85 -3.38
N ILE A 36 2.27 -14.49 -2.09
CA ILE A 36 1.65 -13.26 -1.55
C ILE A 36 2.23 -12.01 -2.22
N VAL A 37 3.56 -11.91 -2.31
CA VAL A 37 4.23 -10.77 -2.95
C VAL A 37 3.86 -10.72 -4.43
N LEU A 38 3.98 -11.84 -5.15
CA LEU A 38 3.68 -11.89 -6.59
C LEU A 38 2.22 -11.56 -6.92
N GLU A 39 1.28 -12.04 -6.10
CA GLU A 39 -0.16 -11.79 -6.24
C GLU A 39 -0.47 -10.30 -6.04
N MET A 40 0.02 -9.72 -4.93
CA MET A 40 -0.17 -8.30 -4.64
C MET A 40 0.48 -7.42 -5.71
N GLU A 41 1.73 -7.70 -6.09
CA GLU A 41 2.45 -6.92 -7.09
C GLU A 41 1.81 -6.98 -8.48
N SER A 42 1.20 -8.11 -8.84
CA SER A 42 0.42 -8.21 -10.07
C SER A 42 -0.76 -7.24 -10.06
N GLU A 43 -1.56 -7.22 -8.99
CA GLU A 43 -2.72 -6.31 -8.86
C GLU A 43 -2.27 -4.83 -8.77
N LEU A 44 -1.18 -4.52 -8.05
CA LEU A 44 -0.62 -3.16 -8.01
C LEU A 44 -0.09 -2.70 -9.38
N SER A 45 0.45 -3.62 -10.19
CA SER A 45 0.88 -3.30 -11.55
C SER A 45 -0.29 -2.91 -12.44
N GLU A 46 -1.45 -3.56 -12.29
CA GLU A 46 -2.65 -3.20 -13.06
C GLU A 46 -3.15 -1.79 -12.72
N LEU A 47 -3.04 -1.36 -11.45
CA LEU A 47 -3.39 0.01 -11.06
C LEU A 47 -2.44 1.06 -11.61
N ASN A 48 -1.16 0.74 -11.80
CA ASN A 48 -0.22 1.64 -12.49
C ASN A 48 -0.67 1.94 -13.91
N ASP A 49 -1.14 0.93 -14.65
CA ASP A 49 -1.66 1.13 -16.01
C ASP A 49 -2.99 1.92 -15.98
N GLU A 50 -3.87 1.60 -15.03
CA GLU A 50 -5.17 2.28 -14.87
C GLU A 50 -5.02 3.78 -14.54
N ILE A 51 -4.12 4.15 -13.62
CA ILE A 51 -3.95 5.57 -13.28
C ILE A 51 -3.38 6.39 -14.45
N ILE A 52 -2.56 5.78 -15.32
CA ILE A 52 -2.11 6.40 -16.57
C ILE A 52 -3.31 6.65 -17.50
N HIS A 53 -4.19 5.66 -17.64
CA HIS A 53 -5.41 5.81 -18.45
C HIS A 53 -6.34 6.91 -17.90
N LEU A 54 -6.54 6.98 -16.59
CA LEU A 54 -7.32 8.05 -15.95
C LEU A 54 -6.70 9.43 -16.20
N LYS A 55 -5.38 9.54 -16.05
CA LYS A 55 -4.63 10.77 -16.32
C LYS A 55 -4.78 11.22 -17.77
N ASP A 56 -4.68 10.31 -18.73
CA ASP A 56 -4.78 10.66 -20.15
C ASP A 56 -6.19 11.17 -20.50
N HIS A 57 -7.24 10.60 -19.88
CA HIS A 57 -8.60 11.10 -20.03
C HIS A 57 -8.79 12.48 -19.38
N PHE A 58 -8.17 12.71 -18.22
CA PHE A 58 -8.23 14.02 -17.58
C PHE A 58 -7.53 15.08 -18.46
N GLU A 59 -6.32 14.83 -18.93
CA GLU A 59 -5.64 15.77 -19.84
C GLU A 59 -6.42 15.98 -21.15
N PHE A 60 -7.12 14.96 -21.65
CA PHE A 60 -8.04 15.11 -22.76
C PHE A 60 -9.19 16.08 -22.42
N PHE A 61 -9.76 16.04 -21.22
CA PHE A 61 -10.76 17.02 -20.79
C PHE A 61 -10.20 18.44 -20.73
N LEU A 62 -8.97 18.62 -20.24
CA LEU A 62 -8.31 19.92 -20.20
C LEU A 62 -8.09 20.47 -21.61
N ALA A 63 -7.55 19.66 -22.52
CA ALA A 63 -7.29 20.05 -23.91
C ALA A 63 -8.58 20.40 -24.70
N ASN A 64 -9.75 19.93 -24.25
CA ASN A 64 -11.04 20.15 -24.89
C ASN A 64 -11.99 21.06 -24.08
N ARG A 65 -11.47 21.79 -23.09
CA ARG A 65 -12.21 22.63 -22.14
C ARG A 65 -13.30 23.50 -22.80
N ASP A 66 -12.95 24.27 -23.82
CA ASP A 66 -13.89 25.19 -24.49
C ASP A 66 -15.08 24.48 -25.15
N SER A 67 -14.88 23.24 -25.61
CA SER A 67 -15.94 22.44 -26.20
C SER A 67 -16.79 21.80 -25.12
N LEU A 68 -16.16 21.26 -24.06
CA LEU A 68 -16.84 20.58 -22.96
C LEU A 68 -17.70 21.54 -22.13
N LEU A 69 -17.22 22.75 -21.85
CA LEU A 69 -17.96 23.75 -21.08
C LEU A 69 -19.31 24.12 -21.73
N LYS A 70 -19.41 24.06 -23.06
CA LYS A 70 -20.67 24.34 -23.78
C LYS A 70 -21.77 23.30 -23.53
N PHE A 71 -21.38 22.08 -23.16
CA PHE A 71 -22.27 20.96 -22.93
C PHE A 71 -22.22 20.44 -21.49
N ALA A 72 -21.48 21.12 -20.61
CA ALA A 72 -21.33 20.71 -19.23
C ALA A 72 -22.67 20.80 -18.50
N ASP A 73 -23.02 19.74 -17.77
CA ASP A 73 -24.20 19.73 -16.92
C ASP A 73 -23.91 20.56 -15.64
N VAL A 74 -24.34 21.82 -15.69
CA VAL A 74 -24.24 22.76 -14.56
C VAL A 74 -25.11 22.35 -13.36
N GLY A 75 -26.11 21.49 -13.57
CA GLY A 75 -27.01 21.01 -12.53
C GLY A 75 -26.54 19.71 -11.87
N LYS A 76 -25.44 19.12 -12.33
CA LYS A 76 -24.94 17.83 -11.85
C LYS A 76 -24.59 17.84 -10.36
N TYR A 77 -24.08 18.96 -9.87
CA TYR A 77 -23.70 19.15 -8.48
C TYR A 77 -24.46 20.31 -7.84
N SER A 78 -24.87 20.11 -6.59
CA SER A 78 -25.34 21.17 -5.69
C SER A 78 -24.35 21.29 -4.54
N PHE A 79 -24.15 22.51 -4.03
CA PHE A 79 -23.17 22.81 -2.99
C PHE A 79 -23.82 23.44 -1.75
N ASP A 80 -23.31 23.10 -0.58
CA ASP A 80 -23.52 23.80 0.68
C ASP A 80 -22.16 24.35 1.16
N GLY A 81 -21.97 25.66 0.98
CA GLY A 81 -20.66 26.29 1.12
C GLY A 81 -19.64 25.65 0.14
N PRO A 82 -18.46 25.19 0.63
CA PRO A 82 -17.43 24.61 -0.22
C PRO A 82 -17.70 23.15 -0.64
N PHE A 83 -18.70 22.49 -0.04
CA PHE A 83 -18.88 21.04 -0.19
C PHE A 83 -20.08 20.70 -1.07
N SER A 84 -19.93 19.73 -1.96
CA SER A 84 -21.05 19.14 -2.69
C SER A 84 -22.02 18.43 -1.74
N THR A 85 -23.32 18.50 -2.00
CA THR A 85 -24.36 17.93 -1.12
C THR A 85 -24.58 16.42 -1.29
N ASN A 86 -23.89 15.74 -2.19
CA ASN A 86 -24.00 14.29 -2.34
C ASN A 86 -23.28 13.57 -1.20
N THR A 87 -23.83 12.44 -0.80
CA THR A 87 -23.39 11.62 0.32
C THR A 87 -23.25 10.16 -0.12
N PRO A 88 -22.57 9.29 0.65
CA PRO A 88 -22.52 7.86 0.37
C PRO A 88 -23.88 7.17 0.21
N LYS A 89 -24.97 7.79 0.71
CA LYS A 89 -26.33 7.24 0.64
C LYS A 89 -27.05 7.56 -0.68
N ASN A 90 -26.51 8.47 -1.49
CA ASN A 90 -27.10 8.85 -2.76
C ASN A 90 -26.93 7.71 -3.78
N SER A 91 -28.00 7.36 -4.50
CA SER A 91 -27.96 6.31 -5.52
C SER A 91 -27.26 6.73 -6.82
N GLN A 92 -27.11 8.04 -7.01
CA GLN A 92 -26.35 8.58 -8.12
C GLN A 92 -24.88 8.39 -7.76
N LYS A 93 -24.18 7.55 -8.52
CA LYS A 93 -22.76 7.19 -8.38
C LYS A 93 -21.85 8.42 -8.66
N LEU A 94 -22.02 9.47 -7.89
CA LEU A 94 -21.29 10.72 -7.98
C LEU A 94 -20.13 10.73 -6.99
N SER A 95 -19.06 11.42 -7.35
CA SER A 95 -17.95 11.75 -6.44
C SER A 95 -18.39 12.85 -5.46
N SER A 96 -17.81 12.93 -4.27
CA SER A 96 -17.83 14.18 -3.49
C SER A 96 -16.91 15.20 -4.15
N VAL A 97 -17.41 16.41 -4.35
CA VAL A 97 -16.65 17.54 -4.93
C VAL A 97 -16.54 18.65 -3.89
N VAL A 98 -15.34 19.18 -3.73
CA VAL A 98 -15.05 20.27 -2.80
C VAL A 98 -14.35 21.39 -3.54
N ILE A 99 -14.77 22.63 -3.29
CA ILE A 99 -14.07 23.85 -3.69
C ILE A 99 -13.73 24.62 -2.41
N LEU A 100 -12.50 24.49 -1.92
CA LEU A 100 -12.11 25.06 -0.63
C LEU A 100 -12.03 26.60 -0.69
N ASN A 101 -12.23 27.25 0.46
CA ASN A 101 -12.17 28.72 0.60
C ASN A 101 -10.77 29.29 0.29
N THR A 102 -9.74 28.46 0.35
CA THR A 102 -8.35 28.81 -0.01
C THR A 102 -8.16 28.93 -1.53
N THR A 103 -9.17 28.62 -2.35
CA THR A 103 -9.10 28.82 -3.79
C THR A 103 -8.84 30.30 -4.12
N PRO A 104 -7.89 30.62 -5.02
CA PRO A 104 -7.62 31.99 -5.41
C PRO A 104 -8.69 32.57 -6.35
N ASP A 105 -9.45 31.71 -7.03
CA ASP A 105 -10.47 32.09 -8.02
C ASP A 105 -11.57 31.01 -8.09
N TYR A 106 -12.72 31.31 -7.47
CA TYR A 106 -13.85 30.39 -7.41
C TYR A 106 -14.47 30.11 -8.80
N ASP A 107 -14.51 31.09 -9.70
CA ASP A 107 -15.10 30.90 -11.03
C ASP A 107 -14.22 29.97 -11.88
N ALA A 108 -12.89 30.10 -11.76
CA ALA A 108 -11.95 29.17 -12.37
C ALA A 108 -12.08 27.76 -11.79
N ALA A 109 -12.18 27.63 -10.46
CA ALA A 109 -12.39 26.36 -9.78
C ALA A 109 -13.73 25.70 -10.17
N MET A 110 -14.81 26.47 -10.31
CA MET A 110 -16.09 25.95 -10.79
C MET A 110 -15.99 25.46 -12.25
N ASN A 111 -15.25 26.15 -13.11
CA ASN A 111 -15.00 25.66 -14.46
C ASN A 111 -14.23 24.32 -14.46
N ASN A 112 -13.28 24.13 -13.54
CA ASN A 112 -12.59 22.85 -13.33
C ASN A 112 -13.60 21.74 -12.95
N VAL A 113 -14.50 22.02 -12.00
CA VAL A 113 -15.59 21.07 -11.64
C VAL A 113 -16.42 20.69 -12.86
N LEU A 114 -16.80 21.67 -13.69
CA LEU A 114 -17.66 21.44 -14.85
C LEU A 114 -16.97 20.62 -15.95
N ILE A 115 -15.71 20.90 -16.29
CA ILE A 115 -14.99 20.13 -17.32
C ILE A 115 -14.64 18.72 -16.86
N THR A 116 -14.50 18.52 -15.55
CA THR A 116 -14.21 17.21 -14.95
C THR A 116 -15.48 16.42 -14.60
N ASN A 117 -16.67 16.90 -14.97
CA ASN A 117 -17.91 16.14 -14.77
C ASN A 117 -17.86 14.72 -15.36
N GLY A 118 -17.10 14.51 -16.44
CA GLY A 118 -16.92 13.18 -17.04
C GLY A 118 -16.12 12.20 -16.15
N MET A 119 -15.33 12.70 -15.20
CA MET A 119 -14.47 11.87 -14.35
C MET A 119 -15.27 10.93 -13.45
N ASP A 120 -16.47 11.29 -13.00
CA ASP A 120 -17.26 10.41 -12.12
C ASP A 120 -17.55 9.04 -12.74
N SER A 121 -17.82 9.00 -14.05
CA SER A 121 -18.08 7.75 -14.75
C SER A 121 -16.82 6.89 -14.85
N LEU A 122 -15.67 7.54 -15.08
CA LEU A 122 -14.37 6.88 -15.14
C LEU A 122 -14.00 6.33 -13.74
N PHE A 123 -14.12 7.15 -12.71
CA PHE A 123 -13.85 6.76 -11.32
C PHE A 123 -14.76 5.61 -10.87
N ASN A 124 -16.06 5.67 -11.18
CA ASN A 124 -16.96 4.56 -10.92
C ASN A 124 -16.55 3.29 -11.69
N GLN A 125 -16.15 3.41 -12.96
CA GLN A 125 -15.71 2.27 -13.75
C GLN A 125 -14.44 1.63 -13.16
N THR A 126 -13.44 2.42 -12.80
CA THR A 126 -12.24 1.95 -12.10
C THR A 126 -12.62 1.23 -10.80
N PHE A 127 -13.45 1.86 -9.97
CA PHE A 127 -13.90 1.29 -8.70
C PHE A 127 -14.67 -0.04 -8.88
N GLU A 128 -15.46 -0.18 -9.94
CA GLU A 128 -16.17 -1.44 -10.26
C GLU A 128 -15.26 -2.52 -10.84
N ASN A 129 -14.23 -2.13 -11.60
CA ASN A 129 -13.29 -3.06 -12.22
C ASN A 129 -12.30 -3.65 -11.20
N TYR A 130 -11.88 -2.84 -10.22
CA TYR A 130 -10.84 -3.20 -9.27
C TYR A 130 -11.41 -3.30 -7.86
N SER A 131 -11.85 -4.50 -7.48
CA SER A 131 -12.52 -4.76 -6.19
C SER A 131 -11.73 -4.42 -4.92
N PHE A 132 -10.41 -4.20 -5.02
CA PHE A 132 -9.54 -3.83 -3.91
C PHE A 132 -9.28 -2.32 -3.81
N VAL A 133 -9.79 -1.52 -4.76
CA VAL A 133 -9.70 -0.06 -4.71
C VAL A 133 -10.70 0.49 -3.71
N ALA A 134 -10.22 1.32 -2.79
CA ALA A 134 -11.04 1.98 -1.79
C ALA A 134 -11.56 3.33 -2.27
N GLN A 135 -10.75 4.09 -3.02
CA GLN A 135 -11.10 5.39 -3.59
C GLN A 135 -10.33 5.69 -4.87
N VAL A 136 -10.92 6.55 -5.70
CA VAL A 136 -10.25 7.21 -6.83
C VAL A 136 -10.54 8.70 -6.73
N TYR A 137 -9.52 9.54 -6.85
CA TYR A 137 -9.67 10.98 -6.62
C TYR A 137 -8.74 11.83 -7.48
N PHE A 138 -9.00 13.14 -7.50
CA PHE A 138 -7.98 14.12 -7.82
C PHE A 138 -8.04 15.33 -6.89
N ASN A 139 -6.90 16.01 -6.73
CA ASN A 139 -6.77 17.30 -6.07
C ASN A 139 -6.05 18.28 -7.01
N ALA A 140 -6.65 19.43 -7.28
CA ALA A 140 -6.16 20.40 -8.24
C ALA A 140 -5.54 21.63 -7.56
N LYS A 141 -4.63 22.31 -8.29
CA LYS A 141 -3.89 23.49 -7.78
C LYS A 141 -4.79 24.66 -7.36
N ASP A 142 -6.01 24.70 -7.89
CA ASP A 142 -7.05 25.69 -7.60
C ASP A 142 -7.94 25.27 -6.42
N GLN A 143 -7.48 24.32 -5.60
CA GLN A 143 -8.14 23.84 -4.38
C GLN A 143 -9.46 23.11 -4.62
N VAL A 144 -9.62 22.55 -5.83
CA VAL A 144 -10.71 21.62 -6.15
C VAL A 144 -10.29 20.20 -5.78
N SER A 145 -11.13 19.51 -5.01
CA SER A 145 -11.00 18.07 -4.75
C SER A 145 -12.20 17.33 -5.30
N ARG A 146 -11.97 16.16 -5.90
CA ARG A 146 -13.03 15.23 -6.32
C ARG A 146 -12.65 13.82 -5.88
N VAL A 147 -13.50 13.18 -5.08
CA VAL A 147 -13.24 11.83 -4.53
C VAL A 147 -14.43 10.91 -4.78
N TYR A 148 -14.17 9.73 -5.32
CA TYR A 148 -15.15 8.66 -5.51
C TYR A 148 -14.74 7.41 -4.71
N PRO A 149 -15.66 6.69 -4.05
CA PRO A 149 -17.09 7.03 -3.90
C PRO A 149 -17.30 8.27 -3.02
N ALA A 150 -18.50 8.85 -3.08
CA ALA A 150 -18.84 10.00 -2.22
C ALA A 150 -18.65 9.67 -0.73
N TYR A 151 -18.16 10.67 0.02
CA TYR A 151 -17.94 10.65 1.46
C TYR A 151 -18.54 11.91 2.11
N ASP A 152 -18.65 11.92 3.45
CA ASP A 152 -19.20 13.04 4.21
C ASP A 152 -18.16 14.16 4.42
N ALA A 153 -17.87 14.89 3.34
CA ALA A 153 -16.84 15.94 3.34
C ALA A 153 -17.09 17.04 4.37
N ASN A 154 -18.36 17.41 4.59
CA ASN A 154 -18.72 18.45 5.55
C ASN A 154 -18.41 18.08 7.01
N SER A 155 -18.42 16.78 7.35
CA SER A 155 -18.09 16.30 8.69
C SER A 155 -16.59 16.08 8.90
N LEU A 156 -15.82 15.85 7.83
CA LEU A 156 -14.41 15.41 7.90
C LEU A 156 -13.40 16.50 7.56
N LEU A 157 -13.75 17.46 6.69
CA LEU A 157 -12.85 18.50 6.21
C LEU A 157 -13.20 19.88 6.79
N THR A 158 -12.20 20.76 6.85
CA THR A 158 -12.44 22.19 7.10
C THR A 158 -12.45 22.97 5.78
N PRO A 159 -13.32 23.99 5.63
CA PRO A 159 -13.38 24.81 4.42
C PRO A 159 -12.07 25.51 4.03
N ASP A 160 -11.20 25.78 5.01
CA ASP A 160 -9.98 26.58 4.85
C ASP A 160 -8.71 25.72 4.72
N LEU A 161 -8.84 24.42 4.42
CA LEU A 161 -7.70 23.54 4.11
C LEU A 161 -6.93 24.00 2.87
N ASP A 162 -5.66 23.65 2.80
CA ASP A 162 -4.84 23.76 1.59
C ASP A 162 -4.46 22.35 1.12
N LEU A 163 -5.04 21.88 0.02
CA LEU A 163 -4.78 20.54 -0.52
C LEU A 163 -3.30 20.36 -0.90
N THR A 164 -2.61 21.45 -1.23
CA THR A 164 -1.23 21.40 -1.71
C THR A 164 -0.21 21.08 -0.61
N THR A 165 -0.61 21.18 0.66
CA THR A 165 0.27 20.86 1.79
C THR A 165 0.21 19.39 2.21
N PHE A 166 -0.64 18.58 1.58
CA PHE A 166 -0.78 17.15 1.89
C PHE A 166 0.08 16.29 0.96
N ASN A 167 0.54 15.15 1.47
CA ASN A 167 1.41 14.21 0.77
C ASN A 167 0.85 13.72 -0.57
N PHE A 168 -0.44 13.44 -0.63
CA PHE A 168 -1.11 13.03 -1.87
C PHE A 168 -1.09 14.10 -2.96
N TYR A 169 -0.72 15.34 -2.64
CA TYR A 169 -0.50 16.40 -3.62
C TYR A 169 0.99 16.65 -3.84
N TYR A 170 1.77 16.98 -2.79
CA TYR A 170 3.16 17.39 -2.99
C TYR A 170 4.04 16.24 -3.50
N GLU A 171 3.75 14.97 -3.18
CA GLU A 171 4.50 13.84 -3.75
C GLU A 171 4.30 13.71 -5.27
N GLY A 172 3.23 14.31 -5.81
CA GLY A 172 2.95 14.37 -7.25
C GLY A 172 3.58 15.57 -7.94
N ASP A 173 4.12 16.55 -7.21
CA ASP A 173 4.70 17.74 -7.81
C ASP A 173 6.05 17.45 -8.50
N PHE A 174 6.57 18.41 -9.28
CA PHE A 174 7.81 18.18 -10.04
C PHE A 174 9.08 18.25 -9.19
N GLN A 175 9.00 18.70 -7.94
CA GLN A 175 10.12 18.68 -7.00
C GLN A 175 10.32 17.26 -6.45
N HIS A 176 9.21 16.59 -6.10
CA HIS A 176 9.22 15.25 -5.52
C HIS A 176 9.15 14.15 -6.58
N ASN A 177 8.40 14.38 -7.67
CA ASN A 177 8.23 13.48 -8.81
C ASN A 177 8.74 14.12 -10.13
N PRO A 178 10.08 14.23 -10.32
CA PRO A 178 10.66 14.82 -11.53
C PRO A 178 10.45 13.97 -12.79
N THR A 179 10.12 12.67 -12.65
CA THR A 179 9.80 11.79 -13.78
C THR A 179 8.40 12.03 -14.34
N LYS A 180 7.52 12.66 -13.54
CA LYS A 180 6.13 13.00 -13.87
C LYS A 180 5.26 11.77 -14.18
N GLY A 181 5.66 10.60 -13.68
CA GLY A 181 4.95 9.34 -13.86
C GLY A 181 4.12 8.94 -12.64
N PRO A 182 3.53 7.73 -12.66
CA PRO A 182 2.90 7.15 -11.49
C PRO A 182 3.91 6.98 -10.34
N VAL A 183 3.49 7.28 -9.12
CA VAL A 183 4.30 7.13 -7.90
C VAL A 183 3.44 6.51 -6.80
N TRP A 184 3.94 5.43 -6.19
CA TRP A 184 3.39 4.91 -4.95
C TRP A 184 3.96 5.71 -3.78
N ILE A 185 3.10 6.26 -2.92
CA ILE A 185 3.53 6.88 -1.67
C ILE A 185 3.97 5.73 -0.73
N PRO A 186 5.26 5.67 -0.33
CA PRO A 186 5.82 4.47 0.29
C PRO A 186 5.31 4.23 1.72
N ASP A 187 4.85 5.29 2.38
CA ASP A 187 4.32 5.23 3.74
C ASP A 187 2.80 5.25 3.73
N VAL A 188 2.19 4.34 4.49
CA VAL A 188 0.75 4.38 4.72
C VAL A 188 0.38 5.53 5.65
N TYR A 189 -0.74 6.20 5.37
CA TYR A 189 -1.23 7.35 6.12
C TYR A 189 -2.74 7.29 6.33
N ILE A 190 -3.27 8.11 7.23
CA ILE A 190 -4.71 8.18 7.49
C ILE A 190 -5.40 8.96 6.37
N ASP A 191 -6.40 8.34 5.74
CA ASP A 191 -7.22 8.96 4.71
C ASP A 191 -8.08 10.13 5.27
N PRO A 192 -7.92 11.37 4.75
CA PRO A 192 -8.80 12.52 5.02
C PRO A 192 -10.31 12.24 4.84
N ALA A 193 -10.67 11.36 3.91
CA ALA A 193 -12.05 10.98 3.64
C ALA A 193 -12.58 9.85 4.55
N GLY A 194 -11.81 9.43 5.55
CA GLY A 194 -12.27 8.58 6.65
C GLY A 194 -12.27 7.08 6.36
N ARG A 195 -11.47 6.60 5.40
CA ARG A 195 -11.32 5.16 5.10
C ARG A 195 -10.33 4.42 6.00
N GLY A 196 -9.68 5.11 6.92
CA GLY A 196 -8.65 4.53 7.79
C GLY A 196 -7.27 4.65 7.15
N TRP A 197 -6.41 3.66 7.37
CA TRP A 197 -5.06 3.65 6.82
C TRP A 197 -5.07 3.25 5.36
N ILE A 198 -4.42 4.04 4.51
CA ILE A 198 -4.38 3.82 3.06
C ILE A 198 -2.94 3.77 2.53
N LEU A 199 -2.78 3.03 1.45
CA LEU A 199 -1.67 3.09 0.52
C LEU A 199 -2.17 3.77 -0.76
N SER A 200 -1.42 4.74 -1.26
CA SER A 200 -1.85 5.59 -2.36
C SER A 200 -0.90 5.51 -3.54
N LEU A 201 -1.49 5.31 -4.72
CA LEU A 201 -0.84 5.51 -6.01
C LEU A 201 -1.29 6.85 -6.56
N ILE A 202 -0.35 7.72 -6.91
CA ILE A 202 -0.63 9.05 -7.44
C ILE A 202 -0.01 9.27 -8.81
N HIS A 203 -0.60 10.19 -9.59
CA HIS A 203 -0.07 10.60 -10.89
C HIS A 203 -0.32 12.10 -11.13
N PRO A 204 0.71 12.90 -11.50
CA PRO A 204 0.49 14.29 -11.88
C PRO A 204 -0.28 14.39 -13.20
N VAL A 205 -1.22 15.32 -13.26
CA VAL A 205 -1.97 15.74 -14.44
C VAL A 205 -1.43 17.09 -14.86
N LEU A 206 -1.11 17.24 -16.15
CA LEU A 206 -0.48 18.44 -16.67
C LEU A 206 -1.42 19.24 -17.57
N GLU A 207 -1.24 20.56 -17.53
CA GLU A 207 -1.82 21.50 -18.49
C GLU A 207 -0.70 22.42 -18.96
N ASP A 208 -0.47 22.49 -20.28
CA ASP A 208 0.60 23.29 -20.89
C ASP A 208 2.00 23.06 -20.31
N GLY A 209 2.27 21.84 -19.84
CA GLY A 209 3.56 21.43 -19.27
C GLY A 209 3.73 21.73 -17.77
N GLU A 210 2.74 22.38 -17.15
CA GLU A 210 2.70 22.70 -15.73
C GLU A 210 1.79 21.72 -14.97
N LEU A 211 2.05 21.52 -13.67
CA LEU A 211 1.18 20.73 -12.82
C LEU A 211 -0.21 21.39 -12.74
N TYR A 212 -1.26 20.64 -13.05
CA TYR A 212 -2.64 21.07 -12.95
C TYR A 212 -3.34 20.45 -11.73
N ALA A 213 -3.19 19.13 -11.59
CA ALA A 213 -3.77 18.36 -10.50
C ALA A 213 -2.92 17.12 -10.22
N VAL A 214 -3.22 16.44 -9.12
CA VAL A 214 -2.69 15.11 -8.80
C VAL A 214 -3.88 14.16 -8.69
N LEU A 215 -3.90 13.14 -9.56
CA LEU A 215 -4.82 12.01 -9.48
C LEU A 215 -4.30 11.00 -8.46
N GLY A 216 -5.19 10.27 -7.80
CA GLY A 216 -4.81 9.16 -6.95
C GLY A 216 -5.82 8.02 -6.91
N ILE A 217 -5.30 6.85 -6.55
CA ILE A 217 -6.03 5.61 -6.28
C ILE A 217 -5.58 5.11 -4.91
N ASP A 218 -6.52 4.88 -4.02
CA ASP A 218 -6.24 4.42 -2.66
C ASP A 218 -6.66 2.98 -2.44
N ILE A 219 -5.85 2.25 -1.69
CA ILE A 219 -6.14 0.92 -1.16
C ILE A 219 -6.07 0.99 0.36
N THR A 220 -7.07 0.49 1.07
CA THR A 220 -6.98 0.40 2.53
C THR A 220 -6.02 -0.69 2.97
N VAL A 221 -5.28 -0.45 4.05
CA VAL A 221 -4.45 -1.48 4.71
C VAL A 221 -5.29 -2.70 5.11
N ASP A 222 -6.54 -2.48 5.55
CA ASP A 222 -7.47 -3.55 5.92
C ASP A 222 -7.72 -4.50 4.73
N GLU A 223 -7.98 -3.94 3.54
CA GLU A 223 -8.13 -4.70 2.30
C GLU A 223 -6.86 -5.50 1.94
N ILE A 224 -5.67 -4.90 2.08
CA ILE A 224 -4.39 -5.60 1.85
C ILE A 224 -4.29 -6.84 2.77
N ILE A 225 -4.63 -6.67 4.06
CA ILE A 225 -4.55 -7.77 5.04
C ILE A 225 -5.59 -8.85 4.73
N SER A 226 -6.86 -8.49 4.56
CA SER A 226 -7.93 -9.47 4.34
C SER A 226 -7.73 -10.25 3.04
N ARG A 227 -7.24 -9.57 2.00
CA ARG A 227 -7.08 -10.14 0.67
C ARG A 227 -5.89 -11.09 0.59
N TYR A 228 -4.71 -10.66 1.05
CA TYR A 228 -3.47 -11.40 0.78
C TYR A 228 -2.91 -12.15 1.98
N ILE A 229 -3.26 -11.77 3.22
CA ILE A 229 -2.61 -12.28 4.44
C ILE A 229 -3.52 -13.22 5.23
N GLU A 230 -4.78 -12.83 5.44
CA GLU A 230 -5.67 -13.51 6.40
C GLU A 230 -5.89 -15.00 6.07
N SER A 231 -6.07 -15.33 4.79
CA SER A 231 -6.37 -16.69 4.33
C SER A 231 -5.16 -17.61 4.16
N LYS A 232 -3.93 -17.08 4.19
CA LYS A 232 -2.70 -17.86 3.93
C LYS A 232 -2.29 -18.62 5.19
N GLU A 233 -1.75 -19.83 5.06
CA GLU A 233 -1.23 -20.58 6.22
C GLU A 233 0.11 -20.01 6.67
N GLY A 234 0.32 -19.84 7.98
CA GLY A 234 1.53 -19.24 8.54
C GLY A 234 1.27 -17.85 9.16
N GLU A 235 2.27 -17.31 9.85
CA GLU A 235 2.17 -16.06 10.60
C GLU A 235 2.90 -14.93 9.87
N TYR A 236 2.17 -14.19 9.02
CA TYR A 236 2.74 -13.17 8.16
C TYR A 236 2.49 -11.74 8.65
N LEU A 237 3.44 -10.86 8.35
CA LEU A 237 3.31 -9.41 8.46
C LEU A 237 4.05 -8.69 7.33
N ILE A 238 3.58 -7.51 6.98
CA ILE A 238 4.15 -6.60 5.99
C ILE A 238 4.78 -5.41 6.73
N VAL A 239 6.01 -5.06 6.37
CA VAL A 239 6.79 -3.95 6.96
C VAL A 239 7.34 -3.07 5.86
N ASN A 240 7.34 -1.75 6.05
CA ASN A 240 8.05 -0.85 5.15
C ASN A 240 9.58 -0.84 5.42
N GLY A 241 10.35 -0.19 4.55
CA GLY A 241 11.82 -0.11 4.64
C GLY A 241 12.31 0.74 5.82
N LYS A 242 11.41 1.47 6.49
CA LYS A 242 11.67 2.20 7.74
C LYS A 242 11.43 1.33 8.98
N GLY A 243 10.91 0.11 8.81
CA GLY A 243 10.62 -0.82 9.90
C GLY A 243 9.21 -0.67 10.50
N ASP A 244 8.33 0.15 9.93
CA ASP A 244 6.94 0.26 10.39
C ASP A 244 6.13 -0.94 9.93
N ILE A 245 5.43 -1.59 10.86
CA ILE A 245 4.50 -2.67 10.55
C ILE A 245 3.29 -2.04 9.86
N VAL A 246 3.14 -2.34 8.57
CA VAL A 246 2.01 -1.89 7.75
C VAL A 246 0.75 -2.68 8.13
N GLY A 247 0.86 -3.99 8.24
CA GLY A 247 -0.25 -4.89 8.52
C GLY A 247 0.23 -6.33 8.71
N GLY A 248 -0.60 -7.21 9.24
CA GLY A 248 -0.23 -8.61 9.47
C GLY A 248 -1.20 -9.33 10.37
N LYS A 249 -0.96 -10.63 10.57
CA LYS A 249 -1.75 -11.43 11.51
C LYS A 249 -1.46 -11.02 12.94
N ALA A 250 -2.50 -11.02 13.78
CA ALA A 250 -2.38 -10.67 15.19
C ALA A 250 -1.33 -11.53 15.91
N ALA A 251 -1.32 -12.85 15.68
CA ALA A 251 -0.36 -13.76 16.31
C ALA A 251 1.09 -13.49 15.86
N ALA A 252 1.34 -13.15 14.60
CA ALA A 252 2.66 -12.73 14.11
C ALA A 252 3.17 -11.47 14.84
N ILE A 253 2.29 -10.48 15.03
CA ILE A 253 2.60 -9.19 15.66
C ILE A 253 2.83 -9.35 17.17
N GLU A 254 1.98 -10.13 17.83
CA GLU A 254 2.11 -10.48 19.25
C GLU A 254 3.39 -11.28 19.52
N ALA A 255 3.77 -12.19 18.62
CA ALA A 255 5.02 -12.95 18.71
C ALA A 255 6.27 -12.06 18.67
N LEU A 256 6.18 -10.89 18.03
CA LEU A 256 7.22 -9.86 18.04
C LEU A 256 7.11 -8.89 19.24
N SER A 257 6.26 -9.21 20.22
CA SER A 257 6.01 -8.41 21.44
C SER A 257 5.39 -7.02 21.19
N PHE A 258 4.67 -6.87 20.08
CA PHE A 258 3.82 -5.70 19.83
C PHE A 258 2.39 -5.97 20.28
N PRO A 259 1.63 -4.93 20.70
CA PRO A 259 0.19 -5.09 20.90
C PRO A 259 -0.50 -5.47 19.57
N PRO A 260 -1.73 -6.00 19.60
CA PRO A 260 -2.49 -6.19 18.36
C PRO A 260 -2.73 -4.87 17.64
N LEU A 261 -2.57 -4.84 16.32
CA LEU A 261 -2.98 -3.68 15.52
C LEU A 261 -4.50 -3.57 15.58
N LEU A 262 -5.00 -2.58 16.32
CA LEU A 262 -6.42 -2.24 16.30
C LEU A 262 -6.65 -1.20 15.21
N ASN A 263 -7.49 -1.54 14.23
CA ASN A 263 -7.92 -0.61 13.17
C ASN A 263 -8.95 0.37 13.77
N HIS A 264 -8.48 1.37 14.51
CA HIS A 264 -9.33 2.46 14.93
C HIS A 264 -9.44 3.47 13.79
N VAL A 265 -10.67 3.73 13.36
CA VAL A 265 -11.01 4.89 12.54
C VAL A 265 -11.00 6.09 13.49
N TYR A 266 -9.94 6.90 13.44
CA TYR A 266 -9.98 8.22 14.07
C TYR A 266 -10.90 9.10 13.22
N ILE A 267 -12.13 9.35 13.71
CA ILE A 267 -13.05 10.34 13.14
C ILE A 267 -12.78 11.69 13.81
N GLU A 268 -11.53 12.15 13.75
CA GLU A 268 -11.18 13.53 14.08
C GLU A 268 -11.06 14.31 12.78
N THR A 269 -11.32 15.62 12.80
CA THR A 269 -11.13 16.48 11.63
C THR A 269 -9.67 16.40 11.16
N ILE A 270 -9.46 15.99 9.91
CA ILE A 270 -8.10 15.74 9.39
C ILE A 270 -7.54 17.06 8.87
N LEU A 271 -6.49 17.55 9.54
CA LEU A 271 -5.87 18.85 9.24
C LEU A 271 -4.46 18.73 8.62
N ALA A 272 -3.84 17.55 8.65
CA ALA A 272 -2.48 17.30 8.16
C ALA A 272 -2.22 15.81 7.93
N ASP A 273 -1.09 15.49 7.28
CA ASP A 273 -0.62 14.12 7.06
C ASP A 273 -0.28 13.44 8.38
N ASN A 274 -1.04 12.41 8.73
CA ASN A 274 -0.79 11.59 9.92
C ASN A 274 -0.30 10.21 9.49
N PHE A 275 0.97 9.93 9.76
CA PHE A 275 1.61 8.64 9.51
C PHE A 275 1.48 7.70 10.71
N ARG A 276 1.59 6.39 10.46
CA ARG A 276 1.54 5.34 11.48
C ARG A 276 2.86 5.26 12.25
N ILE A 277 3.32 6.35 12.87
CA ILE A 277 4.66 6.40 13.49
C ILE A 277 4.57 6.48 15.02
N SER A 278 4.89 5.37 15.69
CA SER A 278 6.00 5.24 16.66
C SER A 278 5.92 3.93 17.45
N ASP A 279 4.71 3.43 17.72
CA ASP A 279 4.48 2.25 18.57
C ASP A 279 4.65 0.90 17.86
N TYR A 280 4.57 0.87 16.52
CA TYR A 280 4.60 -0.35 15.70
C TYR A 280 5.80 -0.38 14.74
N ASN A 281 6.93 0.17 15.17
CA ASN A 281 8.18 0.13 14.41
C ASN A 281 9.13 -0.93 14.99
N LEU A 282 9.63 -1.84 14.15
CA LEU A 282 10.52 -2.94 14.56
C LEU A 282 11.82 -2.46 15.21
N PHE A 283 12.38 -1.33 14.79
CA PHE A 283 13.57 -0.74 15.40
C PHE A 283 13.29 -0.15 16.79
N ASN A 284 12.03 0.15 17.10
CA ASN A 284 11.58 0.64 18.40
C ASN A 284 11.07 -0.48 19.33
N SER A 285 11.09 -1.75 18.90
CA SER A 285 10.62 -2.87 19.72
C SER A 285 11.32 -2.91 21.07
N LYS A 286 10.58 -3.29 22.13
CA LYS A 286 11.16 -3.54 23.46
C LYS A 286 12.03 -4.81 23.48
N ASN A 287 11.77 -5.77 22.59
CA ASN A 287 12.56 -6.98 22.46
C ASN A 287 13.85 -6.69 21.66
N ARG A 288 15.01 -7.04 22.24
CA ARG A 288 16.33 -6.80 21.62
C ARG A 288 16.51 -7.61 20.34
N GLU A 289 16.09 -8.87 20.33
CA GLU A 289 16.25 -9.74 19.15
C GLU A 289 15.36 -9.28 17.99
N VAL A 290 14.20 -8.69 18.27
CA VAL A 290 13.34 -8.09 17.24
C VAL A 290 14.03 -6.90 16.56
N ARG A 291 14.73 -6.06 17.34
CA ARG A 291 15.56 -4.98 16.76
C ARG A 291 16.72 -5.53 15.94
N GLU A 292 17.36 -6.60 16.40
CA GLU A 292 18.44 -7.28 15.65
C GLU A 292 17.94 -7.93 14.36
N MET A 293 16.75 -8.54 14.39
CA MET A 293 16.03 -9.05 13.22
C MET A 293 15.78 -7.92 12.22
N ALA A 294 15.25 -6.77 12.66
CA ALA A 294 15.01 -5.62 11.79
C ALA A 294 16.30 -5.13 11.12
N LEU A 295 17.40 -5.02 11.87
CA LEU A 295 18.71 -4.66 11.32
C LEU A 295 19.20 -5.66 10.27
N SER A 296 19.03 -6.97 10.53
CA SER A 296 19.42 -8.05 9.61
C SER A 296 18.58 -8.03 8.32
N ILE A 297 17.26 -8.03 8.44
CA ILE A 297 16.36 -8.14 7.29
C ILE A 297 16.32 -6.85 6.49
N ILE A 298 16.13 -5.69 7.14
CA ILE A 298 15.83 -4.43 6.45
C ILE A 298 17.11 -3.70 6.03
N LEU A 299 18.12 -3.64 6.90
CA LEU A 299 19.36 -2.89 6.59
C LEU A 299 20.41 -3.75 5.90
N LYS A 300 20.60 -5.00 6.36
CA LYS A 300 21.58 -5.92 5.73
C LYS A 300 21.00 -6.74 4.59
N LYS A 301 19.68 -6.64 4.34
CA LYS A 301 18.97 -7.34 3.26
C LYS A 301 19.12 -8.86 3.36
N GLU A 302 19.27 -9.39 4.58
CA GLU A 302 19.26 -10.82 4.84
C GLU A 302 17.82 -11.36 4.71
N ASN A 303 17.67 -12.60 4.27
CA ASN A 303 16.35 -13.21 4.03
C ASN A 303 15.81 -14.01 5.22
N HIS A 304 16.54 -14.08 6.32
CA HIS A 304 16.11 -14.76 7.53
C HIS A 304 16.86 -14.27 8.77
N PHE A 305 16.28 -14.53 9.93
CA PHE A 305 16.88 -14.28 11.24
C PHE A 305 16.48 -15.40 12.20
N PHE A 306 17.43 -15.95 12.96
CA PHE A 306 17.17 -16.96 13.98
C PHE A 306 17.25 -16.33 15.36
N PHE A 307 16.14 -16.43 16.10
CA PHE A 307 16.05 -15.97 17.48
C PHE A 307 16.64 -17.02 18.43
N LYS A 308 17.20 -16.55 19.54
CA LYS A 308 17.84 -17.38 20.56
C LYS A 308 17.10 -17.34 21.88
N ASP A 309 16.40 -16.26 22.20
CA ASP A 309 15.71 -16.12 23.47
C ASP A 309 14.50 -17.06 23.53
N GLU A 310 14.27 -17.67 24.69
CA GLU A 310 13.21 -18.68 24.89
C GLU A 310 11.81 -18.13 24.58
N PHE A 311 11.57 -16.86 24.91
CA PHE A 311 10.30 -16.16 24.72
C PHE A 311 10.15 -15.45 23.37
N SER A 312 11.20 -15.47 22.54
CA SER A 312 11.13 -15.00 21.15
C SER A 312 10.58 -16.10 20.24
N PRO A 313 10.15 -15.76 19.00
CA PRO A 313 9.89 -16.74 17.95
C PRO A 313 11.09 -17.67 17.72
N LYS A 314 10.95 -18.67 16.84
CA LYS A 314 12.08 -19.52 16.42
C LYS A 314 12.90 -18.83 15.33
N ALA A 315 12.22 -18.34 14.30
CA ALA A 315 12.84 -17.69 13.16
C ALA A 315 11.91 -16.63 12.56
N ALA A 316 12.50 -15.72 11.80
CA ALA A 316 11.79 -14.88 10.84
C ALA A 316 12.39 -15.11 9.46
N TYR A 317 11.55 -15.16 8.44
CA TYR A 317 11.96 -15.32 7.06
C TYR A 317 11.34 -14.19 6.24
N ALA A 318 12.10 -13.57 5.35
CA ALA A 318 11.66 -12.36 4.65
C ALA A 318 11.86 -12.41 3.14
N VAL A 319 10.92 -11.77 2.44
CA VAL A 319 10.96 -11.52 1.00
C VAL A 319 10.71 -10.04 0.77
N PRO A 320 11.61 -9.34 0.05
CA PRO A 320 11.36 -7.96 -0.34
C PRO A 320 10.31 -7.90 -1.46
N PHE A 321 9.49 -6.87 -1.43
CA PHE A 321 8.72 -6.41 -2.59
C PHE A 321 9.68 -5.77 -3.61
N THR A 322 9.25 -5.74 -4.86
CA THR A 322 9.93 -5.11 -6.00
C THR A 322 9.35 -3.74 -6.34
N PHE A 323 8.04 -3.52 -6.17
CA PHE A 323 7.38 -2.22 -6.43
C PHE A 323 7.46 -1.24 -5.27
N LEU A 324 7.45 -1.75 -4.04
CA LEU A 324 7.48 -0.97 -2.82
C LEU A 324 8.74 -1.32 -2.03
N ASP A 325 9.33 -0.36 -1.30
CA ASP A 325 10.41 -0.66 -0.34
C ASP A 325 9.82 -1.33 0.91
N TRP A 326 9.16 -2.47 0.71
CA TRP A 326 8.43 -3.24 1.71
C TRP A 326 8.98 -4.66 1.80
N TYR A 327 8.66 -5.33 2.90
CA TYR A 327 9.03 -6.70 3.20
C TYR A 327 7.81 -7.48 3.65
N LEU A 328 7.62 -8.65 3.06
CA LEU A 328 6.79 -9.70 3.65
C LEU A 328 7.68 -10.50 4.59
N ILE A 329 7.27 -10.64 5.84
CA ILE A 329 7.99 -11.40 6.86
C ILE A 329 7.07 -12.49 7.41
N GLU A 330 7.52 -13.74 7.34
CA GLU A 330 6.92 -14.89 8.01
C GLU A 330 7.60 -15.13 9.35
N ILE A 331 6.81 -15.26 10.41
CA ILE A 331 7.26 -15.53 11.77
C ILE A 331 7.04 -17.01 12.08
N GLU A 332 8.12 -17.76 12.26
CA GLU A 332 8.05 -19.13 12.74
C GLU A 332 7.95 -19.11 14.26
N THR A 333 6.76 -19.35 14.81
CA THR A 333 6.56 -19.47 16.27
C THR A 333 7.07 -20.81 16.79
N LYS A 334 7.52 -20.86 18.05
CA LYS A 334 7.84 -22.12 18.70
C LYS A 334 6.54 -22.88 19.00
N THR A 335 6.46 -24.15 18.59
CA THR A 335 5.37 -25.04 19.00
C THR A 335 5.47 -25.23 20.51
N LEU A 336 4.41 -24.86 21.24
CA LEU A 336 4.31 -25.08 22.69
C LEU A 336 4.19 -26.55 23.06
#